data_AF-A0A7S3ALN7-F1
#
_entry.id   AF-A0A7S3ALN7-F1
#
_cell.length_a   1.000
_cell.length_b   1.000
_cell.length_c   1.000
_cell.angle_alpha   90.00
_cell.angle_beta   90.00
_cell.angle_gamma   90.00
#
_symmetry.space_group_name_H-M   'P 1'
#
loop_
_entity.id
_entity.type
_entity.pdbx_description
1 polymer ?
#
loop_
_entity_poly.entity_id
_entity_poly.type
_entity_poly.pdbx_seq_one_letter_code
_entity_poly.pdbx_strand_id
1 'polypeptide(L)'
;REGDTEKLAIFGPQRGRRGAQLKVMAAVETKVPGYFTDKQEEDVDGVEFGTKTLVLKPDELSYALGKKGMTRKKLARSSGCIVEYVGYTVFMSGSADERARAQEYLSWLFDQLKGPVHVDGWEDRSDCTTLEVPRDCIGYV
;
A
#
# COMPACT_ATOMS: atom_id res chain seq x y z
N ARG A 1 -9.98 -31.75 -4.15
CA ARG A 1 -10.95 -31.25 -5.15
C ARG A 1 -10.41 -29.90 -5.60
N GLU A 2 -9.96 -29.80 -6.85
CA GLU A 2 -9.69 -28.49 -7.47
C GLU A 2 -11.05 -27.85 -7.79
N GLY A 3 -11.23 -26.58 -7.40
CA GLY A 3 -12.41 -25.79 -7.76
C GLY A 3 -13.51 -25.64 -6.70
N ASP A 4 -13.42 -26.31 -5.54
CA ASP A 4 -14.37 -26.06 -4.45
C ASP A 4 -14.01 -24.75 -3.73
N THR A 5 -14.99 -23.87 -3.53
CA THR A 5 -14.82 -22.60 -2.81
C THR A 5 -15.62 -22.59 -1.51
N GLU A 6 -15.07 -21.96 -0.47
CA GLU A 6 -15.71 -21.79 0.83
C GLU A 6 -15.96 -20.30 1.10
N LYS A 7 -17.02 -19.99 1.86
CA LYS A 7 -17.36 -18.61 2.23
C LYS A 7 -16.67 -18.22 3.53
N LEU A 8 -15.80 -17.21 3.48
CA LEU A 8 -15.20 -16.59 4.66
C LEU A 8 -15.96 -15.32 5.04
N ALA A 9 -16.58 -15.31 6.22
CA ALA A 9 -17.23 -14.12 6.77
C ALA A 9 -16.24 -13.29 7.60
N ILE A 10 -16.19 -11.97 7.36
CA ILE A 10 -15.36 -11.02 8.10
C ILE A 10 -16.28 -10.00 8.78
N PHE A 11 -16.21 -9.87 10.10
CA PHE A 11 -17.04 -8.95 10.89
C PHE A 11 -16.19 -7.84 11.51
N GLY A 12 -16.81 -6.70 11.80
CA GLY A 12 -16.15 -5.52 12.39
C GLY A 12 -16.46 -4.21 11.64
N PRO A 13 -15.84 -3.07 11.99
CA PRO A 13 -16.03 -1.80 11.28
C PRO A 13 -15.56 -1.86 9.82
N GLN A 14 -16.12 -1.02 8.92
CA GLN A 14 -15.82 -1.02 7.48
C GLN A 14 -14.31 -1.04 7.19
N ARG A 15 -13.54 -0.14 7.79
CA ARG A 15 -12.07 -0.07 7.64
C ARG A 15 -11.39 -1.37 8.09
N GLY A 16 -11.77 -1.91 9.24
CA GLY A 16 -11.21 -3.15 9.79
C GLY A 16 -11.48 -4.35 8.89
N ARG A 17 -12.72 -4.47 8.38
CA ARG A 17 -13.09 -5.52 7.44
C ARG A 17 -12.31 -5.42 6.13
N ARG A 18 -12.13 -4.21 5.58
CA ARG A 18 -11.36 -4.02 4.35
C ARG A 18 -9.90 -4.42 4.53
N GLY A 19 -9.27 -4.03 5.63
CA GLY A 19 -7.89 -4.44 5.93
C GLY A 19 -7.76 -5.96 6.05
N ALA A 20 -8.68 -6.61 6.75
CA ALA A 20 -8.71 -8.07 6.86
C ALA A 20 -8.97 -8.76 5.51
N GLN A 21 -9.90 -8.23 4.71
CA GLN A 21 -10.20 -8.74 3.36
C GLN A 21 -8.95 -8.72 2.48
N LEU A 22 -8.24 -7.58 2.42
CA LEU A 22 -7.03 -7.44 1.62
C LEU A 22 -5.91 -8.38 2.10
N LYS A 23 -5.82 -8.63 3.41
CA LYS A 23 -4.88 -9.63 3.95
C LYS A 23 -5.19 -11.05 3.53
N VAL A 24 -6.47 -11.42 3.52
CA VAL A 24 -6.91 -12.73 3.00
C VAL A 24 -6.60 -12.83 1.52
N MET A 25 -6.92 -11.79 0.74
CA MET A 25 -6.62 -11.74 -0.69
C MET A 25 -5.13 -11.93 -0.94
N ALA A 26 -4.26 -11.19 -0.24
CA ALA A 26 -2.81 -11.31 -0.36
C ALA A 26 -2.29 -12.73 -0.05
N ALA A 27 -2.84 -13.36 0.99
CA ALA A 27 -2.45 -14.72 1.38
C ALA A 27 -2.85 -15.76 0.32
N VAL A 28 -4.06 -15.64 -0.25
CA VAL A 28 -4.53 -16.51 -1.33
C VAL A 28 -3.73 -16.26 -2.60
N GLU A 29 -3.51 -15.00 -2.98
CA GLU A 29 -2.77 -14.62 -4.19
C GLU A 29 -1.32 -15.14 -4.17
N THR A 30 -0.73 -15.25 -2.98
CA THR A 30 0.60 -15.87 -2.78
C THR A 30 0.60 -17.37 -3.08
N LYS A 31 -0.53 -18.06 -2.89
CA LYS A 31 -0.68 -19.51 -3.08
C LYS A 31 -1.26 -19.87 -4.44
N VAL A 32 -2.14 -19.02 -4.96
CA VAL A 32 -2.86 -19.18 -6.22
C VAL A 32 -2.81 -17.84 -6.94
N PRO A 33 -1.71 -17.55 -7.66
CA PRO A 33 -1.59 -16.32 -8.44
C PRO A 33 -2.71 -16.19 -9.47
N GLY A 34 -3.19 -14.97 -9.69
CA GLY A 34 -4.32 -14.62 -10.55
C GLY A 34 -5.69 -14.78 -9.89
N TYR A 35 -5.81 -15.39 -8.71
CA TYR A 35 -7.12 -15.74 -8.15
C TYR A 35 -8.02 -14.53 -7.91
N PHE A 36 -7.46 -13.47 -7.31
CA PHE A 36 -8.17 -12.21 -7.09
C PHE A 36 -7.79 -11.13 -8.10
N THR A 37 -6.53 -11.04 -8.52
CA THR A 37 -6.07 -9.93 -9.35
C THR A 37 -6.59 -9.99 -10.79
N ASP A 38 -6.82 -11.20 -11.35
CA ASP A 38 -7.30 -11.32 -12.74
C ASP A 38 -8.78 -10.92 -12.89
N LYS A 39 -9.51 -10.92 -11.78
CA LYS A 39 -10.95 -10.58 -11.69
C LYS A 39 -11.18 -9.25 -11.00
N GLN A 40 -10.12 -8.46 -10.82
CA GLN A 40 -10.20 -7.23 -10.04
C GLN A 40 -11.13 -6.22 -10.72
N GLU A 41 -12.10 -5.70 -9.97
CA GLU A 41 -12.94 -4.59 -10.41
C GLU A 41 -12.17 -3.25 -10.38
N GLU A 42 -12.69 -2.27 -11.10
CA GLU A 42 -12.11 -0.93 -11.23
C GLU A 42 -11.99 -0.19 -9.88
N ASP A 43 -11.15 0.84 -9.85
CA ASP A 43 -10.99 1.72 -8.70
C ASP A 43 -12.34 2.27 -8.24
N VAL A 44 -12.57 2.25 -6.92
CA VAL A 44 -13.79 2.83 -6.32
C VAL A 44 -13.44 4.23 -5.85
N ASP A 45 -13.73 5.22 -6.68
CA ASP A 45 -13.46 6.64 -6.42
C ASP A 45 -14.75 7.46 -6.22
N GLY A 46 -14.62 8.71 -5.78
CA GLY A 46 -15.76 9.62 -5.57
C GLY A 46 -16.63 9.30 -4.34
N VAL A 47 -16.18 8.38 -3.50
CA VAL A 47 -16.83 7.99 -2.24
C VAL A 47 -15.94 8.30 -1.03
N GLU A 48 -16.55 8.46 0.14
CA GLU A 48 -15.86 8.76 1.40
C GLU A 48 -14.80 7.70 1.73
N PHE A 49 -15.11 6.41 1.53
CA PHE A 49 -14.18 5.30 1.72
C PHE A 49 -14.06 4.49 0.44
N GLY A 50 -12.99 4.74 -0.30
CA GLY A 50 -12.75 4.19 -1.64
C GLY A 50 -11.53 3.27 -1.70
N THR A 51 -11.21 2.81 -2.91
CA THR A 51 -10.01 2.03 -3.21
C THR A 51 -9.39 2.53 -4.49
N LYS A 52 -8.07 2.74 -4.45
CA LYS A 52 -7.23 2.95 -5.63
C LYS A 52 -6.23 1.82 -5.75
N THR A 53 -5.90 1.43 -6.97
CA THR A 53 -4.96 0.35 -7.23
C THR A 53 -3.81 0.78 -8.13
N LEU A 54 -2.68 0.10 -7.98
CA LEU A 54 -1.50 0.28 -8.82
C LEU A 54 -0.83 -1.07 -9.04
N VAL A 55 -0.68 -1.47 -10.30
CA VAL A 55 0.06 -2.69 -10.65
C VAL A 55 1.55 -2.37 -10.74
N LEU A 56 2.36 -3.12 -10.01
CA LEU A 56 3.81 -2.95 -9.96
C LEU A 56 4.53 -3.96 -10.85
N LYS A 57 5.71 -3.56 -11.30
CA LYS A 57 6.69 -4.49 -11.85
C LYS A 57 7.34 -5.33 -10.74
N PRO A 58 7.94 -6.49 -11.07
CA PRO A 58 8.56 -7.35 -10.07
C PRO A 58 9.67 -6.68 -9.24
N ASP A 59 10.49 -5.84 -9.87
CA ASP A 59 11.55 -5.06 -9.23
C ASP A 59 10.99 -3.97 -8.29
N GLU A 60 9.93 -3.28 -8.72
CA GLU A 60 9.22 -2.29 -7.92
C GLU A 60 8.57 -2.92 -6.67
N LEU A 61 7.96 -4.11 -6.81
CA LEU A 61 7.28 -4.80 -5.70
C LEU A 61 8.24 -5.14 -4.55
N SER A 62 9.40 -5.72 -4.87
CA SER A 62 10.40 -6.11 -3.86
C SER A 62 10.85 -4.91 -3.04
N TYR A 63 11.10 -3.79 -3.72
CA TYR A 63 11.50 -2.54 -3.08
C TYR A 63 10.38 -1.92 -2.24
N ALA A 64 9.17 -1.83 -2.79
CA ALA A 64 8.02 -1.24 -2.11
C ALA A 64 7.58 -2.03 -0.86
N LEU A 65 7.72 -3.37 -0.90
CA LEU A 65 7.46 -4.22 0.25
C LEU A 65 8.49 -3.97 1.37
N GLY A 66 9.77 -3.95 1.02
CA GLY A 66 10.89 -3.83 1.95
C GLY A 66 11.06 -5.03 2.88
N LYS A 67 12.15 -5.04 3.66
CA LYS A 67 12.48 -6.15 4.57
C LYS A 67 11.32 -6.40 5.56
N LYS A 68 10.75 -7.61 5.54
CA LYS A 68 9.60 -8.02 6.38
C LYS A 68 8.37 -7.09 6.25
N GLY A 69 8.18 -6.44 5.10
CA GLY A 69 7.04 -5.55 4.87
C GLY A 69 7.13 -4.21 5.63
N MET A 70 8.33 -3.81 6.09
CA MET A 70 8.47 -2.60 6.91
C MET A 70 8.22 -1.31 6.12
N THR A 71 8.63 -1.25 4.85
CA THR A 71 8.38 -0.10 3.98
C THR A 71 6.88 0.12 3.76
N ARG A 72 6.15 -0.94 3.40
CA ARG A 72 4.67 -0.94 3.39
C ARG A 72 4.06 -0.43 4.68
N LYS A 73 4.53 -0.91 5.83
CA LYS A 73 3.97 -0.51 7.14
C LYS A 73 4.21 0.96 7.41
N LYS A 74 5.35 1.52 7.01
CA LYS A 74 5.63 2.96 7.11
C LYS A 74 4.67 3.75 6.22
N LEU A 75 4.54 3.37 4.94
CA LEU A 75 3.59 4.00 3.99
C LEU A 75 2.15 3.98 4.53
N ALA A 76 1.67 2.84 5.01
CA ALA A 76 0.33 2.72 5.57
C ALA A 76 0.14 3.60 6.81
N ARG A 77 1.13 3.64 7.72
CA ARG A 77 1.06 4.42 8.95
C ARG A 77 1.11 5.93 8.69
N SER A 78 2.02 6.40 7.83
CA SER A 78 2.17 7.83 7.56
C SER A 78 1.00 8.38 6.74
N SER A 79 0.48 7.62 5.77
CA SER A 79 -0.66 8.07 4.96
C SER A 79 -2.00 7.98 5.69
N GLY A 80 -2.12 7.10 6.68
CA GLY A 80 -3.40 6.70 7.29
C GLY A 80 -4.21 5.71 6.42
N CYS A 81 -3.73 5.41 5.21
CA CYS A 81 -4.38 4.54 4.25
C CYS A 81 -4.13 3.06 4.59
N ILE A 82 -5.07 2.19 4.24
CA ILE A 82 -4.79 0.76 4.15
C ILE A 82 -3.97 0.53 2.88
N VAL A 83 -2.69 0.19 3.04
CA VAL A 83 -1.79 -0.17 1.94
C VAL A 83 -1.46 -1.66 2.04
N GLU A 84 -1.93 -2.45 1.08
CA GLU A 84 -1.70 -3.91 1.02
C GLU A 84 -1.31 -4.34 -0.39
N TYR A 85 -0.40 -5.31 -0.49
CA TYR A 85 0.02 -5.88 -1.77
C TYR A 85 -0.69 -7.23 -1.95
N VAL A 86 -1.46 -7.34 -3.01
CA VAL A 86 -2.12 -8.59 -3.42
C VAL A 86 -1.51 -8.97 -4.76
N GLY A 87 -0.60 -9.94 -4.74
CA GLY A 87 0.25 -10.26 -5.90
C GLY A 87 1.12 -9.04 -6.24
N TYR A 88 1.05 -8.59 -7.49
CA TYR A 88 1.74 -7.39 -7.97
C TYR A 88 0.91 -6.10 -7.84
N THR A 89 -0.33 -6.19 -7.35
CA THR A 89 -1.20 -5.01 -7.21
C THR A 89 -1.15 -4.43 -5.80
N VAL A 90 -0.84 -3.15 -5.70
CA VAL A 90 -1.00 -2.37 -4.47
C VAL A 90 -2.45 -1.89 -4.36
N PHE A 91 -3.10 -2.24 -3.27
CA PHE A 91 -4.42 -1.72 -2.89
C PHE A 91 -4.25 -0.61 -1.86
N MET A 92 -4.81 0.56 -2.16
CA MET A 92 -4.85 1.73 -1.30
C MET A 92 -6.31 2.05 -0.96
N SER A 93 -6.77 1.65 0.23
CA SER A 93 -8.15 1.86 0.68
C SER A 93 -8.23 2.80 1.88
N GLY A 94 -9.12 3.79 1.81
CA GLY A 94 -9.19 4.85 2.81
C GLY A 94 -10.04 6.03 2.34
N SER A 95 -9.91 7.17 3.01
CA SER A 95 -10.46 8.43 2.51
C SER A 95 -9.77 8.91 1.25
N ALA A 96 -10.36 9.87 0.53
CA ALA A 96 -9.73 10.46 -0.65
C ALA A 96 -8.32 10.99 -0.33
N ASP A 97 -8.17 11.74 0.77
CA ASP A 97 -6.88 12.29 1.19
C ASP A 97 -5.88 11.22 1.63
N GLU A 98 -6.34 10.16 2.31
CA GLU A 98 -5.48 9.02 2.65
C GLU A 98 -4.95 8.31 1.40
N ARG A 99 -5.80 8.11 0.39
CA ARG A 99 -5.40 7.51 -0.88
C ARG A 99 -4.44 8.41 -1.65
N ALA A 100 -4.68 9.72 -1.66
CA ALA A 100 -3.80 10.70 -2.29
C ALA A 100 -2.41 10.69 -1.66
N ARG A 101 -2.32 10.77 -0.32
CA ARG A 101 -1.05 10.67 0.41
C ARG A 101 -0.34 9.34 0.14
N ALA A 102 -1.06 8.21 0.21
CA ALA A 102 -0.47 6.90 -0.04
C ALA A 102 0.13 6.79 -1.45
N GLN A 103 -0.57 7.32 -2.46
CA GLN A 103 -0.10 7.33 -3.83
C GLN A 103 1.12 8.23 -4.01
N GLU A 104 1.09 9.44 -3.44
CA GLU A 104 2.19 10.39 -3.48
C GLU A 104 3.45 9.81 -2.82
N TYR A 105 3.33 9.29 -1.60
CA TYR A 105 4.47 8.73 -0.86
C TYR A 105 5.06 7.50 -1.57
N LEU A 106 4.21 6.69 -2.20
CA LEU A 106 4.65 5.57 -3.01
C LEU A 106 5.41 6.03 -4.26
N SER A 107 5.01 7.15 -4.86
CA SER A 107 5.74 7.73 -5.99
C SER A 107 7.14 8.20 -5.59
N TRP A 108 7.29 8.88 -4.46
CA TRP A 108 8.60 9.27 -3.92
C TRP A 108 9.47 8.05 -3.62
N LEU A 109 8.88 6.98 -3.09
CA LEU A 109 9.61 5.73 -2.89
C LEU A 109 10.14 5.18 -4.23
N PHE A 110 9.34 5.19 -5.29
CA PHE A 110 9.85 4.76 -6.60
C PHE A 110 10.86 5.72 -7.23
N ASP A 111 10.80 7.01 -6.93
CA ASP A 111 11.83 7.94 -7.37
C ASP A 111 13.15 7.74 -6.61
N GLN A 112 13.09 7.27 -5.35
CA GLN A 112 14.30 6.87 -4.59
C GLN A 112 15.06 5.71 -5.24
N LEU A 113 14.40 4.85 -6.04
CA LEU A 113 15.09 3.84 -6.84
C LEU A 113 15.98 4.44 -7.93
N LYS A 114 15.65 5.65 -8.41
CA LYS A 114 16.35 6.34 -9.49
C LYS A 114 17.44 7.27 -8.96
N GLY A 115 17.32 7.72 -7.71
CA GLY A 115 18.29 8.59 -7.06
C GLY A 115 17.72 9.34 -5.84
N PRO A 116 18.48 10.27 -5.25
CA PRO A 116 18.00 11.07 -4.13
C PRO A 116 16.74 11.86 -4.47
N VAL A 117 15.75 11.84 -3.57
CA VAL A 117 14.48 12.56 -3.72
C VAL A 117 14.50 13.81 -2.85
N HIS A 118 14.06 14.93 -3.42
CA HIS A 118 13.82 16.19 -2.72
C HIS A 118 12.34 16.53 -2.89
N VAL A 119 11.67 16.88 -1.79
CA VAL A 119 10.25 17.23 -1.80
C VAL A 119 10.16 18.73 -1.62
N ASP A 120 9.71 19.45 -2.64
CA ASP A 120 9.57 20.90 -2.58
C ASP A 120 8.36 21.30 -1.72
N GLY A 121 8.49 22.40 -0.96
CA GLY A 121 7.41 22.96 -0.13
C GLY A 121 6.97 22.04 1.01
N TRP A 122 7.84 21.13 1.45
CA TRP A 122 7.53 20.21 2.55
C TRP A 122 7.30 20.94 3.88
N GLU A 123 7.88 22.12 4.04
CA GLU A 123 7.77 22.97 5.23
C GLU A 123 6.33 23.45 5.49
N ASP A 124 5.53 23.61 4.42
CA ASP A 124 4.15 24.07 4.49
C ASP A 124 3.14 22.92 4.67
N ARG A 125 3.63 21.68 4.71
CA ARG A 125 2.78 20.49 4.77
C ARG A 125 2.44 20.09 6.20
N SER A 126 1.14 19.88 6.45
CA SER A 126 0.63 19.41 7.75
C SER A 126 0.89 17.92 8.04
N ASP A 127 1.27 17.14 7.03
CA ASP A 127 1.58 15.72 7.12
C ASP A 127 3.09 15.44 7.17
N CYS A 128 3.89 16.45 7.51
CA CYS A 128 5.34 16.33 7.67
C CYS A 128 5.79 16.44 9.13
N THR A 129 6.79 15.66 9.51
CA THR A 129 7.53 15.79 10.77
C THR A 129 8.99 15.49 10.50
N THR A 130 9.88 16.40 10.90
CA THR A 130 11.32 16.23 10.71
C THR A 130 12.02 15.76 11.97
N LEU A 131 13.11 15.03 11.78
CA LEU A 131 13.98 14.53 12.83
C LEU A 131 15.43 14.78 12.43
N GLU A 132 16.24 15.27 13.36
CA GLU A 132 17.69 15.33 13.19
C GLU A 132 18.28 13.93 13.41
N VAL A 133 18.99 13.41 12.41
CA VAL A 133 19.63 12.09 12.47
C VAL A 133 21.10 12.18 12.06
N PRO A 134 21.99 11.38 12.67
CA PRO A 134 23.37 11.28 12.21
C PRO A 134 23.44 10.89 10.73
N ARG A 135 24.32 11.56 9.97
CA ARG A 135 24.41 11.39 8.50
C ARG A 135 24.74 9.95 8.08
N ASP A 136 25.55 9.26 8.89
CA ASP A 136 25.93 7.87 8.72
C ASP A 136 24.79 6.87 8.99
N CYS A 137 23.71 7.32 9.64
CA CYS A 137 22.54 6.48 9.94
C CYS A 137 21.48 6.47 8.81
N ILE A 138 21.58 7.34 7.79
CA ILE A 138 20.56 7.50 6.74
C ILE A 138 20.29 6.20 5.96
N GLY A 139 21.30 5.36 5.75
CA GLY A 139 21.14 4.09 5.00
C GLY A 139 20.37 2.99 5.75
N TYR A 140 20.10 3.17 7.05
CA TYR A 140 19.44 2.16 7.88
C TYR A 140 17.93 2.42 8.09
N VAL A 141 17.46 3.61 7.74
CA VAL A 141 16.07 4.06 7.95
C VAL A 141 15.19 3.86 6.73
#